data_AF-A0AAU7NRG7-F1
#
_entry.id   AF-A0AAU7NRG7-F1
#
_cell.length_a   1.000
_cell.length_b   1.000
_cell.length_c   1.000
_cell.angle_alpha   90.00
_cell.angle_beta   90.00
_cell.angle_gamma   90.00
#
_symmetry.space_group_name_H-M   'P 1'
#
loop_
_entity.id
_entity.type
_entity.pdbx_description
1 polymer ?
#
loop_
_entity_poly.entity_id
_entity_poly.type
_entity_poly.pdbx_seq_one_letter_code
_entity_poly.pdbx_strand_id
1 'polypeptide(L)'
;MLAISLIMLIPESLRADISPRLIVSNCRSCHSGLGTVIPSLNVLSAEQIKQALLQFKYDRRKSTVMGRIVKGLSDAEISAVAHSIQGHSQ
;
A
#
# COMPACT_ATOMS: atom_id res chain seq x y z
N MET A 1 -24.64 -16.27 43.43
CA MET A 1 -25.16 -15.51 42.28
C MET A 1 -24.01 -14.69 41.69
N LEU A 2 -22.94 -15.27 41.15
CA LEU A 2 -22.79 -15.88 39.82
C LEU A 2 -23.47 -15.10 38.68
N ALA A 3 -23.13 -13.83 38.50
CA ALA A 3 -23.43 -13.08 37.28
C ALA A 3 -22.50 -11.87 37.19
N ILE A 4 -21.33 -12.03 36.57
CA ILE A 4 -20.77 -11.13 35.55
C ILE A 4 -19.78 -12.03 34.81
N SER A 5 -20.38 -12.97 34.08
CA SER A 5 -19.73 -13.66 33.00
C SER A 5 -19.36 -12.64 31.94
N LEU A 6 -18.18 -12.86 31.34
CA LEU A 6 -17.94 -12.57 29.93
C LEU A 6 -17.84 -11.08 29.56
N ILE A 7 -16.71 -10.45 29.96
CA ILE A 7 -16.15 -9.36 29.15
C ILE A 7 -15.68 -9.99 27.83
N MET A 8 -16.65 -10.07 26.92
CA MET A 8 -16.55 -9.82 25.49
C MET A 8 -15.11 -9.87 24.94
N LEU A 9 -14.71 -11.07 24.50
CA LEU A 9 -13.63 -11.22 23.53
C LEU A 9 -14.12 -10.60 22.22
N ILE A 10 -13.92 -9.29 22.06
CA ILE A 10 -14.17 -8.61 20.79
C ILE A 10 -13.20 -9.25 19.79
N PRO A 11 -13.67 -9.94 18.73
CA PRO A 11 -12.77 -10.49 17.74
C PRO A 11 -12.05 -9.32 17.07
N GLU A 12 -10.73 -9.32 17.13
CA GLU A 12 -9.83 -8.33 16.51
C GLU A 12 -9.85 -8.40 14.96
N SER A 13 -10.91 -8.98 14.37
CA SER A 13 -10.90 -9.54 13.02
C SER A 13 -11.86 -8.85 12.05
N LEU A 14 -12.32 -7.63 12.33
CA LEU A 14 -13.04 -6.83 11.33
C LEU A 14 -12.26 -5.60 10.86
N ARG A 15 -10.94 -5.74 10.69
CA ARG A 15 -10.22 -4.90 9.73
C ARG A 15 -10.45 -5.51 8.35
N ALA A 16 -11.20 -4.82 7.50
CA ALA A 16 -11.27 -5.14 6.08
C ALA A 16 -9.87 -4.89 5.48
N ASP A 17 -9.07 -5.94 5.37
CA ASP A 17 -7.78 -5.88 4.67
C ASP A 17 -8.08 -5.71 3.17
N ILE A 18 -7.83 -4.51 2.64
CA ILE A 18 -8.04 -4.24 1.22
C ILE A 18 -6.97 -5.02 0.47
N SER A 19 -7.40 -5.92 -0.42
CA SER A 19 -6.47 -6.77 -1.16
C SER A 19 -5.40 -5.91 -1.88
N PRO A 20 -4.10 -6.22 -1.74
CA PRO A 20 -3.03 -5.45 -2.35
C PRO A 20 -3.21 -5.25 -3.86
N ARG A 21 -3.78 -6.24 -4.54
CA ARG A 21 -4.12 -6.17 -5.98
C ARG A 21 -5.11 -5.05 -6.32
N LEU A 22 -6.10 -4.79 -5.45
CA LEU A 22 -7.06 -3.70 -5.63
C LEU A 22 -6.40 -2.33 -5.42
N ILE A 23 -5.41 -2.24 -4.53
CA ILE A 23 -4.64 -1.01 -4.38
C ILE A 23 -3.75 -0.79 -5.60
N VAL A 24 -3.11 -1.86 -6.11
CA VAL A 24 -2.23 -1.82 -7.29
C VAL A 24 -2.97 -1.35 -8.55
N SER A 25 -4.25 -1.70 -8.73
CA SER A 25 -5.02 -1.20 -9.88
C SER A 25 -5.11 0.32 -9.91
N ASN A 26 -5.19 0.98 -8.74
CA ASN A 26 -5.19 2.44 -8.65
C ASN A 26 -3.82 3.04 -8.99
N CYS A 27 -2.72 2.35 -8.64
CA CYS A 27 -1.37 2.79 -9.01
C CYS A 27 -1.21 2.84 -10.54
N ARG A 28 -1.74 1.84 -11.25
CA ARG A 28 -1.64 1.72 -12.71
C ARG A 28 -2.41 2.79 -13.48
N SER A 29 -3.40 3.44 -12.88
CA SER A 29 -4.13 4.56 -13.50
C SER A 29 -3.21 5.72 -13.87
N CYS A 30 -2.11 5.92 -13.14
CA CYS A 30 -1.09 6.92 -13.47
C CYS A 30 0.22 6.29 -13.93
N HIS A 31 0.61 5.14 -13.37
CA HIS A 31 1.89 4.47 -13.64
C HIS A 31 1.80 3.36 -14.70
N SER A 32 0.94 3.52 -15.70
CA SER A 32 0.74 2.54 -16.79
C SER A 32 1.99 2.29 -17.65
N GLY A 33 2.99 3.17 -17.54
CA GLY A 33 4.25 3.12 -18.29
C GLY A 33 4.16 3.66 -19.72
N LEU A 34 3.02 4.23 -20.10
CA LEU A 34 2.82 4.88 -21.40
C LEU A 34 3.22 6.37 -21.39
N GLY A 35 3.43 6.96 -20.21
CA GLY A 35 3.78 8.37 -20.05
C GLY A 35 5.28 8.59 -19.86
N THR A 36 5.79 9.74 -20.32
CA THR A 36 7.19 10.14 -20.14
C THR A 36 7.47 10.83 -18.81
N VAL A 37 6.45 11.40 -18.18
CA VAL A 37 6.58 12.20 -16.94
C VAL A 37 6.38 11.36 -15.67
N ILE A 38 5.52 10.33 -15.74
CA ILE A 38 5.23 9.43 -14.62
C ILE A 38 6.03 8.15 -14.83
N PRO A 39 6.93 7.76 -13.92
CA PRO A 39 7.80 6.62 -14.13
C PRO A 39 7.02 5.30 -14.11
N SER A 40 7.39 4.37 -14.98
CA SER A 40 6.93 2.99 -14.92
C SER A 40 7.38 2.33 -13.61
N LEU A 41 6.47 1.63 -12.94
CA LEU A 41 6.81 0.90 -11.70
C LEU A 41 7.46 -0.45 -11.98
N ASN A 42 7.25 -1.02 -13.17
CA ASN A 42 7.73 -2.36 -13.55
C ASN A 42 9.26 -2.44 -13.71
N VAL A 43 9.97 -1.30 -13.76
CA VAL A 43 11.44 -1.26 -13.87
C VAL A 43 12.15 -1.17 -12.52
N LEU A 44 11.38 -1.02 -11.44
CA LEU A 44 11.89 -0.93 -10.07
C LEU A 44 11.66 -2.25 -9.35
N SER A 45 12.58 -2.68 -8.50
CA SER A 45 12.34 -3.84 -7.63
C SER A 45 11.27 -3.54 -6.57
N ALA A 46 10.69 -4.59 -5.99
CA ALA A 46 9.72 -4.44 -4.89
C ALA A 46 10.33 -3.64 -3.72
N GLU A 47 11.61 -3.87 -3.41
CA GLU A 47 12.29 -3.13 -2.34
C GLU A 47 12.47 -1.64 -2.70
N GLN A 48 12.84 -1.33 -3.94
CA GLN A 48 12.97 0.06 -4.40
C GLN A 48 11.62 0.78 -4.35
N ILE A 49 10.53 0.11 -4.74
CA ILE A 49 9.17 0.65 -4.64
C ILE A 49 8.82 0.89 -3.18
N LYS A 50 8.97 -0.12 -2.31
CA LYS A 50 8.67 -0.01 -0.88
C LYS A 50 9.41 1.17 -0.24
N GLN A 51 10.71 1.27 -0.47
CA GLN A 51 11.53 2.35 0.06
C GLN A 51 11.06 3.73 -0.44
N ALA A 52 10.77 3.87 -1.74
CA ALA A 52 10.27 5.12 -2.28
C ALA A 52 8.91 5.52 -1.66
N LEU A 53 7.97 4.57 -1.54
CA LEU A 53 6.66 4.82 -0.93
C LEU A 53 6.78 5.25 0.54
N LEU A 54 7.64 4.61 1.33
CA LEU A 54 7.90 5.01 2.71
C LEU A 54 8.54 6.41 2.80
N GLN A 55 9.49 6.72 1.90
CA GLN A 55 10.08 8.05 1.86
C GLN A 55 9.04 9.13 1.51
N PHE A 56 8.09 8.85 0.62
CA PHE A 56 7.00 9.76 0.30
C PHE A 56 6.00 9.89 1.47
N LYS A 57 5.69 8.79 2.17
CA LYS A 57 4.75 8.77 3.31
C LYS A 57 5.26 9.65 4.45
N TYR A 58 6.53 9.51 4.77
CA TYR A 58 7.19 10.22 5.88
C TYR A 58 7.88 11.51 5.46
N ASP A 59 7.50 12.06 4.30
CA ASP A 59 8.00 13.34 3.76
C ASP A 59 9.55 13.42 3.65
N ARG A 60 10.24 12.27 3.58
CA ARG A 60 11.70 12.18 3.37
C ARG A 60 12.11 12.36 1.91
N ARG A 61 11.15 12.21 0.99
CA ARG A 61 11.32 12.47 -0.44
C ARG A 61 10.23 13.40 -0.92
N LYS A 62 10.61 14.52 -1.57
CA LYS A 62 9.64 15.47 -2.15
C LYS A 62 8.86 14.80 -3.29
N SER A 63 7.57 15.12 -3.37
CA SER A 63 6.68 14.66 -4.45
C SER A 63 5.60 15.70 -4.74
N THR A 64 5.05 15.68 -5.94
CA THR A 64 3.92 16.55 -6.36
C THR A 64 2.58 15.98 -5.89
N VAL A 65 2.37 14.67 -6.06
CA VAL A 65 1.13 13.99 -5.71
C VAL A 65 1.35 12.75 -4.84
N MET A 66 2.45 12.01 -5.07
CA MET A 66 2.63 10.68 -4.49
C MET A 66 2.57 10.67 -2.96
N GLY A 67 3.13 11.68 -2.29
CA GLY A 67 3.08 11.84 -0.83
C GLY A 67 1.66 11.90 -0.28
N ARG A 68 0.72 12.56 -0.98
CA ARG A 68 -0.69 12.60 -0.57
C ARG A 68 -1.36 11.24 -0.71
N ILE A 69 -1.04 10.50 -1.76
CA ILE A 69 -1.62 9.18 -2.03
C ILE A 69 -1.12 8.15 -1.01
N VAL A 70 0.20 8.06 -0.80
CA VAL A 70 0.78 7.01 0.08
C VAL A 70 0.52 7.25 1.55
N LYS A 71 0.20 8.47 1.98
CA LYS A 71 -0.15 8.78 3.37
C LYS A 71 -1.40 8.02 3.84
N GLY A 72 -2.30 7.67 2.92
CA GLY A 72 -3.48 6.86 3.20
C GLY A 72 -3.21 5.36 3.38
N LEU A 73 -2.01 4.87 3.08
CA LEU A 73 -1.64 3.46 3.22
C LEU A 73 -0.87 3.23 4.51
N SER A 74 -1.10 2.12 5.19
CA SER A 74 -0.24 1.64 6.27
C SER A 74 1.10 1.09 5.74
N ASP A 75 2.10 0.97 6.62
CA ASP A 75 3.42 0.43 6.23
C ASP A 75 3.32 -1.05 5.79
N ALA A 76 2.38 -1.80 6.35
CA ALA A 76 2.06 -3.17 5.94
C ALA A 76 1.46 -3.21 4.52
N GLU A 77 0.50 -2.34 4.22
CA GLU A 77 -0.06 -2.20 2.87
C GLU A 77 0.99 -1.74 1.86
N ILE A 78 1.89 -0.81 2.23
CA ILE A 78 3.02 -0.39 1.38
C ILE A 78 3.91 -1.58 1.03
N SER A 79 4.25 -2.41 2.01
CA SER A 79 5.03 -3.63 1.78
C SER A 79 4.31 -4.60 0.85
N ALA A 80 3.02 -4.86 1.10
CA ALA A 80 2.22 -5.80 0.31
C ALA A 80 2.00 -5.31 -1.13
N VAL A 81 1.73 -4.03 -1.33
CA VAL A 81 1.57 -3.40 -2.65
C VAL A 81 2.88 -3.43 -3.43
N ALA A 82 4.01 -3.12 -2.80
CA ALA A 82 5.30 -3.14 -3.47
C ALA A 82 5.65 -4.53 -4.03
N HIS A 83 5.39 -5.59 -3.28
CA HIS A 83 5.52 -6.98 -3.76
C HIS A 83 4.47 -7.29 -4.84
N SER A 84 3.22 -6.87 -4.66
CA SER A 84 2.14 -7.14 -5.61
C SER A 84 2.35 -6.44 -6.96
N ILE A 85 3.00 -5.27 -7.02
CA ILE A 85 3.33 -4.58 -8.28
C ILE A 85 4.28 -5.45 -9.13
N GLN A 86 5.27 -6.08 -8.50
CA GLN A 86 6.25 -6.94 -9.18
C GLN A 86 5.70 -8.33 -9.52
N GLY A 87 4.74 -8.82 -8.75
CA GLY A 87 4.15 -10.15 -8.92
C GLY A 87 3.18 -10.31 -10.10
N HIS A 88 3.12 -9.36 -11.05
CA HIS A 88 2.21 -9.38 -12.21
C HIS A 88 2.88 -9.78 -13.54
N SER A 89 4.10 -10.33 -13.49
CA SER A 89 4.79 -10.88 -14.67
C SER A 89 4.39 -12.34 -15.01
N GLN A 90 3.15 -12.73 -14.68
CA GLN A 90 2.54 -13.99 -15.14
C GLN A 90 1.18 -13.70 -15.76
#